data_AF-A0A1D6MC43-F1
#
_entry.id   AF-A0A1D6MC43-F1
#
_cell.length_a   1.000
_cell.length_b   1.000
_cell.length_c   1.000
_cell.angle_alpha   90.00
_cell.angle_beta   90.00
_cell.angle_gamma   90.00
#
_symmetry.space_group_name_H-M   'P 1'
#
loop_
_entity.id
_entity.type
_entity.pdbx_description
1 polymer ?
#
loop_
_entity_poly.entity_id
_entity_poly.type
_entity_poly.pdbx_seq_one_letter_code
_entity_poly.pdbx_strand_id
1 'polypeptide(L)'
;MLSADQRSAQHQQPAARRPSSANQQPEAALHAFGNICGVGRQEDQMKLDSEAEENLKRLVYTTAANSPKLTPSALLLSVLQQDPDVRIAGYRVITGLVIREWCLREVCLNSEIIRFVTDPTMETTKLGMETRYGCCVAINKALSSSHLLHEASLSELVGKLNDAVKRGPYLSDRKRVEARPVVDTAERF
;
A
#
# COMPACT_ATOMS: atom_id res chain seq x y z
N MET A 1 64.08 -12.48 -36.43
CA MET A 1 63.34 -11.22 -36.15
C MET A 1 61.92 -11.58 -35.75
N LEU A 2 61.36 -10.84 -34.79
CA LEU A 2 60.19 -11.15 -33.96
C LEU A 2 58.86 -11.37 -34.71
N SER A 3 58.02 -12.30 -34.20
CA SER A 3 56.54 -12.24 -34.14
C SER A 3 55.97 -13.64 -33.85
N ALA A 4 54.90 -13.85 -33.12
CA ALA A 4 54.13 -13.04 -32.19
C ALA A 4 53.38 -14.05 -31.32
N ASP A 5 53.38 -13.79 -30.02
CA ASP A 5 52.66 -14.52 -29.00
C ASP A 5 51.23 -13.95 -28.94
N GLN A 6 50.20 -14.77 -29.19
CA GLN A 6 48.80 -14.40 -28.92
C GLN A 6 47.91 -15.65 -28.90
N ARG A 7 47.99 -16.40 -27.80
CA ARG A 7 46.92 -17.32 -27.41
C ARG A 7 45.78 -16.50 -26.81
N SER A 8 44.65 -16.50 -27.49
CA SER A 8 43.39 -15.90 -27.06
C SER A 8 42.90 -16.49 -25.73
N ALA A 9 43.23 -15.82 -24.62
CA ALA A 9 42.53 -16.01 -23.37
C ALA A 9 41.16 -15.33 -23.49
N GLN A 10 40.13 -16.11 -23.83
CA GLN A 10 38.74 -15.68 -23.68
C GLN A 10 38.49 -15.49 -22.17
N HIS A 11 38.61 -14.24 -21.73
CA HIS A 11 38.24 -13.83 -20.39
C HIS A 11 36.71 -13.78 -20.33
N GLN A 12 36.10 -14.91 -19.98
CA GLN A 12 34.67 -14.98 -19.71
C GLN A 12 34.43 -14.24 -18.39
N GLN A 13 34.15 -12.94 -18.49
CA GLN A 13 33.79 -12.13 -17.34
C GLN A 13 32.56 -12.77 -16.69
N PRO A 14 32.63 -13.16 -15.39
CA PRO A 14 31.45 -13.65 -14.71
C PRO A 14 30.45 -12.52 -14.70
N ALA A 15 29.25 -12.77 -15.26
CA ALA A 15 28.12 -11.86 -15.13
C ALA A 15 27.94 -11.58 -13.64
N ALA A 16 28.29 -10.37 -13.22
CA ALA A 16 28.13 -9.94 -11.85
C ALA A 16 26.65 -10.08 -11.50
N ARG A 17 26.30 -11.12 -10.74
CA ARG A 17 25.02 -11.19 -10.05
C ARG A 17 24.98 -9.94 -9.20
N ARG A 18 24.10 -9.00 -9.56
CA ARG A 18 23.72 -7.91 -8.67
C ARG A 18 23.35 -8.55 -7.34
N PRO A 19 23.94 -8.14 -6.22
CA PRO A 19 23.48 -8.61 -4.92
C PRO A 19 22.00 -8.26 -4.84
N SER A 20 21.14 -9.26 -4.63
CA SER A 20 19.74 -9.00 -4.31
C SER A 20 19.75 -8.14 -3.05
N SER A 21 19.40 -6.86 -3.19
CA SER A 21 19.31 -6.00 -2.03
C SER A 21 18.27 -6.61 -1.10
N ALA A 22 18.65 -6.81 0.17
CA ALA A 22 17.79 -7.38 1.20
C ALA A 22 16.42 -6.65 1.31
N ASN A 23 16.32 -5.44 0.75
CA ASN A 23 15.12 -4.60 0.70
C ASN A 23 14.07 -5.04 -0.33
N GLN A 24 14.36 -5.96 -1.27
CA GLN A 24 13.37 -6.43 -2.26
C GLN A 24 12.48 -7.58 -1.75
N GLN A 25 12.92 -8.29 -0.71
CA GLN A 25 12.20 -9.45 -0.18
C GLN A 25 10.88 -9.08 0.54
N PRO A 26 10.80 -7.98 1.32
CA PRO A 26 9.56 -7.59 1.99
C PRO A 26 8.45 -7.15 1.02
N GLU A 27 8.79 -6.37 -0.02
CA GLU A 27 7.83 -5.85 -1.00
C GLU A 27 7.17 -6.95 -1.83
N ALA A 28 7.98 -7.85 -2.43
CA ALA A 28 7.48 -8.93 -3.25
C ALA A 28 6.57 -9.90 -2.46
N ALA A 29 6.92 -10.18 -1.20
CA ALA A 29 6.11 -10.99 -0.30
C ALA A 29 4.75 -10.32 -0.01
N LEU A 30 4.74 -9.01 0.25
CA LEU A 30 3.50 -8.26 0.46
C LEU A 30 2.63 -8.19 -0.79
N HIS A 31 3.22 -8.07 -1.97
CA HIS A 31 2.48 -8.15 -3.23
C HIS A 31 1.84 -9.52 -3.45
N ALA A 32 2.58 -10.60 -3.21
CA ALA A 32 2.04 -11.96 -3.27
C ALA A 32 0.90 -12.13 -2.25
N PHE A 33 1.09 -11.65 -1.02
CA PHE A 33 0.08 -11.72 0.02
C PHE A 33 -1.18 -10.91 -0.32
N GLY A 34 -1.04 -9.71 -0.88
CA GLY A 34 -2.17 -8.92 -1.39
C GLY A 34 -2.98 -9.67 -2.45
N ASN A 35 -2.32 -10.39 -3.36
CA ASN A 35 -3.00 -11.21 -4.36
C ASN A 35 -3.77 -12.38 -3.72
N ILE A 36 -3.20 -13.04 -2.69
CA ILE A 36 -3.90 -14.07 -1.91
C ILE A 36 -5.17 -13.48 -1.28
N CYS A 37 -5.07 -12.30 -0.64
CA CYS A 37 -6.18 -11.58 -0.03
C CYS A 37 -7.25 -11.11 -1.05
N GLY A 38 -6.94 -11.12 -2.34
CA GLY A 38 -7.89 -10.85 -3.44
C GLY A 38 -7.69 -9.54 -4.18
N VAL A 39 -6.59 -8.83 -3.95
CA VAL A 39 -6.26 -7.55 -4.60
C VAL A 39 -5.94 -7.77 -6.08
N GLY A 40 -6.99 -7.84 -6.90
CA GLY A 40 -6.92 -8.17 -8.33
C GLY A 40 -8.05 -9.09 -8.80
N ARG A 41 -8.83 -9.67 -7.89
CA ARG A 41 -10.08 -10.37 -8.21
C ARG A 41 -11.23 -9.35 -8.35
N GLN A 42 -12.32 -9.77 -9.00
CA GLN A 42 -13.57 -9.01 -8.97
C GLN A 42 -14.08 -8.93 -7.52
N GLU A 43 -14.79 -7.86 -7.18
CA GLU A 43 -15.16 -7.53 -5.80
C GLU A 43 -15.96 -8.65 -5.11
N ASP A 44 -16.92 -9.23 -5.83
CA ASP A 44 -17.73 -10.37 -5.39
C ASP A 44 -16.93 -11.68 -5.25
N GLN A 45 -15.73 -11.74 -5.84
CA GLN A 45 -14.82 -12.89 -5.83
C GLN A 45 -13.59 -12.67 -4.93
N MET A 46 -13.52 -11.56 -4.18
CA MET A 46 -12.36 -11.30 -3.32
C MET A 46 -12.33 -12.21 -2.09
N LYS A 47 -13.49 -12.61 -1.55
CA LYS A 47 -13.57 -13.58 -0.45
C LYS A 47 -13.32 -15.00 -0.97
N LEU A 48 -12.60 -15.77 -0.17
CA LEU A 48 -12.34 -17.18 -0.38
C LEU A 48 -13.53 -18.01 0.15
N ASP A 49 -13.48 -19.33 -0.02
CA ASP A 49 -14.39 -20.23 0.69
C ASP A 49 -14.18 -20.17 2.21
N SER A 50 -15.14 -20.70 2.98
CA SER A 50 -15.15 -20.55 4.44
C SER A 50 -13.93 -21.15 5.14
N GLU A 51 -13.38 -22.26 4.63
CA GLU A 51 -12.20 -22.89 5.22
C GLU A 51 -10.95 -22.06 4.93
N ALA A 52 -10.79 -21.61 3.69
CA ALA A 52 -9.69 -20.75 3.28
C ALA A 52 -9.72 -19.38 3.99
N GLU A 53 -10.91 -18.81 4.24
CA GLU A 53 -11.07 -17.58 5.02
C GLU A 53 -10.61 -17.73 6.48
N GLU A 54 -10.99 -18.83 7.13
CA GLU A 54 -10.54 -19.10 8.50
C GLU A 54 -9.04 -19.41 8.56
N ASN A 55 -8.50 -20.10 7.55
CA ASN A 55 -7.06 -20.32 7.42
C ASN A 55 -6.29 -19.01 7.23
N LEU A 56 -6.80 -18.09 6.40
CA LEU A 56 -6.21 -16.77 6.21
C LEU A 56 -6.23 -15.96 7.50
N LYS A 57 -7.37 -15.92 8.20
CA LYS A 57 -7.48 -15.25 9.50
C LYS A 57 -6.45 -15.80 10.49
N ARG A 58 -6.40 -17.13 10.65
CA ARG A 58 -5.45 -17.80 11.54
C ARG A 58 -4.01 -17.46 11.18
N LEU A 59 -3.65 -17.53 9.89
CA LEU A 59 -2.31 -17.16 9.42
C LEU A 59 -1.93 -15.74 9.85
N VAL A 60 -2.81 -14.75 9.66
CA VAL A 60 -2.53 -13.36 10.04
C VAL A 60 -2.37 -13.22 11.56
N TYR A 61 -3.30 -13.76 12.34
CA TYR A 61 -3.23 -13.67 13.81
C TYR A 61 -2.02 -14.41 14.38
N THR A 62 -1.72 -15.62 13.90
CA THR A 62 -0.53 -16.37 14.31
C THR A 62 0.76 -15.65 13.93
N THR A 63 0.83 -15.06 12.73
CA THR A 63 1.99 -14.27 12.32
C THR A 63 2.18 -13.05 13.23
N ALA A 64 1.10 -12.34 13.56
CA ALA A 64 1.15 -11.22 14.48
C ALA A 64 1.60 -11.62 15.90
N ALA A 65 1.01 -12.69 16.45
CA ALA A 65 1.31 -13.20 17.79
C ALA A 65 2.77 -13.68 17.93
N ASN A 66 3.33 -14.24 16.85
CA ASN A 66 4.73 -14.68 16.80
C ASN A 66 5.71 -13.53 16.46
N SER A 67 5.23 -12.30 16.36
CA SER A 67 6.04 -11.11 16.11
C SER A 67 6.05 -10.19 17.33
N PRO A 68 7.02 -9.26 17.44
CA PRO A 68 6.98 -8.21 18.46
C PRO A 68 5.78 -7.26 18.38
N LYS A 69 4.95 -7.34 17.33
CA LYS A 69 3.78 -6.47 17.12
C LYS A 69 2.53 -6.99 17.82
N LEU A 70 2.45 -8.30 18.11
CA LEU A 70 1.38 -8.98 18.87
C LEU A 70 -0.03 -8.97 18.24
N THR A 71 -0.43 -7.91 17.53
CA THR A 71 -1.75 -7.78 16.90
C THR A 71 -1.64 -7.56 15.38
N PRO A 72 -2.65 -8.01 14.60
CA PRO A 72 -2.69 -7.72 13.16
C PRO A 72 -2.60 -6.23 12.85
N SER A 73 -3.32 -5.38 13.59
CA SER A 73 -3.24 -3.92 13.45
C SER A 73 -1.83 -3.36 13.66
N ALA A 74 -1.11 -3.81 14.70
CA ALA A 74 0.26 -3.36 14.94
C ALA A 74 1.24 -3.88 13.87
N LEU A 75 1.01 -5.08 13.33
CA LEU A 75 1.78 -5.63 12.22
C LEU A 75 1.57 -4.81 10.95
N LEU A 76 0.33 -4.53 10.58
CA LEU A 76 -0.02 -3.69 9.42
C LEU A 76 0.53 -2.28 9.56
N LEU A 77 0.40 -1.66 10.74
CA LEU A 77 0.98 -0.35 11.01
C LEU A 77 2.50 -0.35 10.82
N SER A 78 3.18 -1.41 11.26
CA SER A 78 4.64 -1.50 11.08
C SER A 78 5.06 -1.61 9.62
N VAL A 79 4.23 -2.19 8.74
CA VAL A 79 4.45 -2.18 7.29
C VAL A 79 4.25 -0.77 6.74
N LEU A 80 3.20 -0.07 7.20
CA LEU A 80 2.95 1.31 6.78
C LEU A 80 4.03 2.28 7.26
N GLN A 81 4.77 1.96 8.32
CA GLN A 81 5.86 2.82 8.80
C GLN A 81 7.18 2.63 8.03
N GLN A 82 7.25 1.69 7.09
CA GLN A 82 8.46 1.46 6.27
C GLN A 82 8.55 2.43 5.10
N ASP A 83 9.60 2.24 4.29
CA ASP A 83 9.86 2.98 3.06
C ASP A 83 8.68 2.92 2.07
N PRO A 84 8.55 3.91 1.17
CA PRO A 84 7.39 4.05 0.29
C PRO A 84 7.00 2.78 -0.48
N ASP A 85 7.95 2.03 -1.04
CA ASP A 85 7.64 0.83 -1.83
C ASP A 85 6.95 -0.26 -0.99
N VAL A 86 7.44 -0.48 0.23
CA VAL A 86 6.85 -1.42 1.19
C VAL A 86 5.49 -0.92 1.68
N ARG A 87 5.37 0.37 1.96
CA ARG A 87 4.11 0.99 2.40
C ARG A 87 3.03 0.90 1.33
N ILE A 88 3.38 1.10 0.05
CA ILE A 88 2.49 0.94 -1.10
C ILE A 88 1.99 -0.51 -1.19
N ALA A 89 2.88 -1.50 -1.03
CA ALA A 89 2.48 -2.90 -0.94
C ALA A 89 1.57 -3.17 0.28
N GLY A 90 1.82 -2.50 1.41
CA GLY A 90 0.99 -2.53 2.61
C GLY A 90 -0.44 -2.02 2.38
N TYR A 91 -0.60 -0.87 1.71
CA TYR A 91 -1.92 -0.37 1.32
C TYR A 91 -2.70 -1.38 0.46
N ARG A 92 -2.01 -2.09 -0.45
CA ARG A 92 -2.63 -3.17 -1.24
C ARG A 92 -3.10 -4.30 -0.32
N VAL A 93 -2.26 -4.79 0.58
CA VAL A 93 -2.63 -5.85 1.54
C VAL A 93 -3.87 -5.44 2.36
N ILE A 94 -3.88 -4.23 2.91
CA ILE A 94 -5.02 -3.72 3.69
C ILE A 94 -6.28 -3.68 2.83
N THR A 95 -6.20 -3.17 1.60
CA THR A 95 -7.32 -3.14 0.64
C THR A 95 -7.97 -4.52 0.48
N GLY A 96 -7.16 -5.58 0.35
CA GLY A 96 -7.67 -6.95 0.24
C GLY A 96 -8.26 -7.48 1.54
N LEU A 97 -7.66 -7.15 2.69
CA LEU A 97 -8.08 -7.72 3.97
C LEU A 97 -9.34 -7.07 4.56
N VAL A 98 -9.54 -5.75 4.37
CA VAL A 98 -10.62 -5.00 5.06
C VAL A 98 -12.04 -5.38 4.63
N ILE A 99 -12.21 -6.15 3.55
CA ILE A 99 -13.50 -6.76 3.19
C ILE A 99 -13.95 -7.82 4.20
N ARG A 100 -13.05 -8.26 5.07
CA ARG A 100 -13.27 -9.23 6.14
C ARG A 100 -13.46 -8.47 7.44
N GLU A 101 -14.58 -8.71 8.11
CA GLU A 101 -14.98 -7.95 9.30
C GLU A 101 -13.93 -7.98 10.42
N TRP A 102 -13.26 -9.13 10.61
CA TRP A 102 -12.20 -9.27 11.61
C TRP A 102 -11.04 -8.31 11.34
N CYS A 103 -10.63 -8.12 10.08
CA CYS A 103 -9.55 -7.20 9.74
C CYS A 103 -10.03 -5.74 9.72
N LEU A 104 -11.28 -5.51 9.29
CA LEU A 104 -11.87 -4.19 9.33
C LEU A 104 -11.86 -3.62 10.74
N ARG A 105 -12.24 -4.44 11.74
CA ARG A 105 -12.20 -4.04 13.15
C ARG A 105 -10.77 -3.69 13.62
N GLU A 106 -9.77 -4.49 13.26
CA GLU A 106 -8.36 -4.21 13.57
C GLU A 106 -7.91 -2.85 13.00
N VAL A 107 -8.28 -2.56 11.74
CA VAL A 107 -7.91 -1.30 11.07
C VAL A 107 -8.66 -0.11 11.67
N CYS A 108 -9.97 -0.23 11.90
CA CYS A 108 -10.78 0.86 12.44
C CYS A 108 -10.43 1.21 13.89
N LEU A 109 -9.94 0.27 14.69
CA LEU A 109 -9.51 0.53 16.06
C LEU A 109 -8.09 1.11 16.16
N ASN A 110 -7.37 1.25 15.05
CA ASN A 110 -6.03 1.81 15.00
C ASN A 110 -6.00 3.16 14.25
N SER A 111 -6.08 4.25 14.99
CA SER A 111 -6.12 5.62 14.43
C SER A 111 -4.90 5.98 13.58
N GLU A 112 -3.73 5.39 13.85
CA GLU A 112 -2.53 5.64 13.06
C GLU A 112 -2.62 5.05 11.66
N ILE A 113 -3.21 3.84 11.50
CA ILE A 113 -3.48 3.28 10.16
C ILE A 113 -4.41 4.22 9.38
N ILE A 114 -5.44 4.74 10.04
CA ILE A 114 -6.38 5.69 9.42
C ILE A 114 -5.66 6.97 9.00
N ARG A 115 -4.77 7.49 9.85
CA ARG A 115 -3.94 8.66 9.51
C ARG A 115 -3.11 8.39 8.25
N PHE A 116 -2.47 7.22 8.14
CA PHE A 116 -1.67 6.85 6.97
C PHE A 116 -2.48 6.79 5.66
N VAL A 117 -3.74 6.35 5.70
CA VAL A 117 -4.56 6.23 4.47
C VAL A 117 -5.29 7.52 4.12
N THR A 118 -5.58 8.37 5.11
CA THR A 118 -6.33 9.62 4.92
C THR A 118 -5.45 10.83 4.61
N ASP A 119 -4.19 10.84 5.07
CA ASP A 119 -3.27 11.95 4.87
C ASP A 119 -2.69 11.95 3.43
N PRO A 120 -2.98 12.98 2.62
CA PRO A 120 -2.53 13.07 1.22
C PRO A 120 -1.02 13.31 1.08
N THR A 121 -0.32 13.67 2.15
CA THR A 121 1.12 13.94 2.15
C THR A 121 1.97 12.69 2.36
N MET A 122 1.35 11.55 2.72
CA MET A 122 2.05 10.29 2.98
C MET A 122 2.70 9.70 1.73
N GLU A 123 2.20 10.04 0.55
CA GLU A 123 2.76 9.59 -0.72
C GLU A 123 2.98 10.74 -1.68
N THR A 124 4.11 10.70 -2.37
CA THR A 124 4.54 11.75 -3.31
C THR A 124 4.50 11.27 -4.77
N THR A 125 4.51 9.97 -5.01
CA THR A 125 4.41 9.38 -6.34
C THR A 125 2.96 9.20 -6.74
N LYS A 126 2.66 9.27 -8.03
CA LYS A 126 1.30 9.02 -8.56
C LYS A 126 0.76 7.66 -8.09
N LEU A 127 1.57 6.60 -8.25
CA LEU A 127 1.20 5.25 -7.84
C LEU A 127 0.91 5.17 -6.34
N GLY A 128 1.74 5.79 -5.50
CA GLY A 128 1.52 5.82 -4.05
C GLY A 128 0.23 6.55 -3.68
N MET A 129 -0.01 7.73 -4.26
CA MET A 129 -1.23 8.51 -4.05
C MET A 129 -2.49 7.72 -4.42
N GLU A 130 -2.49 7.07 -5.59
CA GLU A 130 -3.61 6.25 -6.07
C GLU A 130 -3.82 5.00 -5.21
N THR A 131 -2.75 4.32 -4.80
CA THR A 131 -2.84 3.10 -3.98
C THR A 131 -3.32 3.42 -2.56
N ARG A 132 -2.79 4.47 -1.94
CA ARG A 132 -3.24 4.99 -0.64
C ARG A 132 -4.73 5.35 -0.69
N TYR A 133 -5.13 6.10 -1.71
CA TYR A 133 -6.53 6.48 -1.91
C TYR A 133 -7.44 5.26 -2.11
N GLY A 134 -7.01 4.29 -2.93
CA GLY A 134 -7.74 3.02 -3.13
C GLY A 134 -7.95 2.28 -1.81
N CYS A 135 -6.93 2.23 -0.95
CA CYS A 135 -7.04 1.68 0.40
C CYS A 135 -8.04 2.44 1.27
N CYS A 136 -8.00 3.78 1.24
CA CYS A 136 -8.97 4.63 1.95
C CYS A 136 -10.41 4.36 1.50
N VAL A 137 -10.64 4.24 0.19
CA VAL A 137 -11.95 3.91 -0.40
C VAL A 137 -12.41 2.52 0.04
N ALA A 138 -11.54 1.52 0.01
CA ALA A 138 -11.88 0.16 0.42
C ALA A 138 -12.28 0.08 1.89
N ILE A 139 -11.55 0.76 2.78
CA ILE A 139 -11.91 0.85 4.20
C ILE A 139 -13.27 1.53 4.36
N ASN A 140 -13.48 2.68 3.71
CA ASN A 140 -14.73 3.43 3.80
C ASN A 140 -15.93 2.61 3.31
N LYS A 141 -15.75 1.87 2.20
CA LYS A 141 -16.78 0.99 1.64
C LYS A 141 -17.09 -0.18 2.58
N ALA A 142 -16.08 -0.88 3.07
CA ALA A 142 -16.24 -2.00 3.99
C ALA A 142 -16.91 -1.55 5.31
N LEU A 143 -16.52 -0.38 5.83
CA LEU A 143 -17.13 0.22 7.01
C LEU A 143 -18.60 0.57 6.78
N SER A 144 -18.93 1.18 5.63
CA SER A 144 -20.30 1.53 5.28
C SER A 144 -21.23 0.32 5.16
N SER A 145 -20.69 -0.85 4.84
CA SER A 145 -21.43 -2.12 4.74
C SER A 145 -21.39 -2.96 6.02
N SER A 146 -20.79 -2.45 7.10
CA SER A 146 -20.61 -3.17 8.37
C SER A 146 -21.44 -2.51 9.49
N HIS A 147 -21.80 -3.28 10.51
CA HIS A 147 -22.40 -2.71 11.74
C HIS A 147 -21.47 -1.76 12.48
N LEU A 148 -20.15 -1.82 12.23
CA LEU A 148 -19.16 -0.90 12.75
C LEU A 148 -19.49 0.57 12.45
N LEU A 149 -20.23 0.85 11.36
CA LEU A 149 -20.65 2.21 10.99
C LEU A 149 -21.39 2.94 12.11
N HIS A 150 -22.12 2.20 12.96
CA HIS A 150 -22.96 2.75 14.02
C HIS A 150 -22.27 2.77 15.39
N GLU A 151 -21.02 2.31 15.49
CA GLU A 151 -20.26 2.40 16.74
C GLU A 151 -19.88 3.87 17.02
N ALA A 152 -20.41 4.43 18.10
CA ALA A 152 -20.21 5.85 18.44
C ALA A 152 -18.72 6.23 18.60
N SER A 153 -17.89 5.29 19.06
CA SER A 153 -16.43 5.44 19.17
C SER A 153 -15.72 5.66 17.83
N LEU A 154 -16.35 5.28 16.71
CA LEU A 154 -15.77 5.40 15.36
C LEU A 154 -16.28 6.61 14.57
N SER A 155 -17.16 7.44 15.14
CA SER A 155 -17.79 8.58 14.44
C SER A 155 -16.77 9.56 13.84
N GLU A 156 -15.73 9.94 14.61
CA GLU A 156 -14.67 10.83 14.12
C GLU A 156 -13.87 10.20 12.97
N LEU A 157 -13.58 8.90 13.07
CA LEU A 157 -12.89 8.13 12.05
C LEU A 157 -13.71 8.06 10.75
N VAL A 158 -15.02 7.81 10.86
CA VAL A 158 -15.95 7.81 9.73
C VAL A 158 -15.95 9.17 9.03
N GLY A 159 -15.95 10.26 9.79
CA GLY A 159 -15.82 11.62 9.26
C GLY A 159 -14.53 11.79 8.44
N LYS A 160 -13.38 11.42 9.02
CA LYS A 160 -12.06 11.52 8.36
C LYS A 160 -11.98 10.71 7.07
N LEU A 161 -12.48 9.47 7.06
CA LEU A 161 -12.51 8.63 5.86
C LEU A 161 -13.40 9.23 4.78
N ASN A 162 -14.60 9.69 5.12
CA ASN A 162 -15.51 10.32 4.16
C ASN A 162 -14.91 11.58 3.54
N ASP A 163 -14.27 12.42 4.35
CA ASP A 163 -13.61 13.62 3.86
C ASP A 163 -12.42 13.29 2.96
N ALA A 164 -11.60 12.31 3.32
CA ALA A 164 -10.50 11.84 2.48
C ALA A 164 -10.99 11.24 1.16
N VAL A 165 -12.07 10.46 1.17
CA VAL A 165 -12.67 9.88 -0.05
C VAL A 165 -13.20 10.98 -0.98
N LYS A 166 -13.89 12.00 -0.43
CA LYS A 166 -14.38 13.17 -1.20
C LYS A 166 -13.23 14.00 -1.78
N ARG A 167 -12.12 14.12 -1.04
CA ARG A 167 -10.93 14.87 -1.45
C ARG A 167 -10.20 14.23 -2.64
N GLY A 168 -10.26 12.91 -2.77
CA GLY A 168 -9.59 12.20 -3.86
C GLY A 168 -8.08 11.98 -3.63
N PRO A 169 -7.39 11.37 -4.61
CA PRO A 169 -6.00 10.92 -4.44
C PRO A 169 -4.95 12.04 -4.43
N TYR A 170 -5.19 13.14 -5.14
CA TYR A 170 -4.16 14.14 -5.48
C TYR A 170 -4.22 15.44 -4.68
N LEU A 171 -5.34 15.70 -4.00
CA LEU A 171 -5.54 16.95 -3.30
C LEU A 171 -4.82 16.93 -1.95
N SER A 172 -3.60 17.47 -1.91
CA SER A 172 -2.98 17.95 -0.67
C SER A 172 -3.39 19.41 -0.44
N ASP A 173 -3.61 19.85 0.79
CA ASP A 173 -3.90 21.26 1.17
C ASP A 173 -2.75 22.24 0.83
N ARG A 174 -1.77 21.83 0.02
CA ARG A 174 -0.88 22.72 -0.70
C ARG A 174 -1.76 23.63 -1.56
N LYS A 175 -1.94 24.87 -1.08
CA LYS A 175 -2.50 26.01 -1.82
C LYS A 175 -2.28 25.78 -3.30
N ARG A 176 -3.36 25.67 -4.07
CA ARG A 176 -3.29 25.72 -5.53
C ARG A 176 -2.38 26.90 -5.88
N VAL A 177 -1.14 26.61 -6.26
CA VAL A 177 -0.40 27.53 -7.10
C VAL A 177 -1.15 27.40 -8.41
N GLU A 178 -2.19 28.20 -8.56
CA GLU A 178 -2.90 28.31 -9.83
C GLU A 178 -1.82 28.53 -10.88
N ALA A 179 -1.74 27.62 -11.85
CA ALA A 179 -0.92 27.81 -13.02
C ALA A 179 -1.50 29.04 -13.73
N ARG A 180 -0.97 30.23 -13.41
CA ARG A 180 -1.32 31.46 -14.12
C ARG A 180 -0.71 31.32 -15.51
N PRO A 181 -1.52 31.31 -16.59
CA PRO A 181 -0.95 31.34 -17.92
C PRO A 181 -0.17 32.64 -18.06
N VAL A 182 1.15 32.53 -18.27
CA VAL A 182 1.97 33.66 -18.65
C VAL A 182 1.69 33.88 -20.13
N VAL A 183 0.87 34.90 -20.43
CA VAL A 183 0.66 35.37 -21.80
C VAL A 183 1.86 36.24 -22.13
N ASP A 184 2.84 35.67 -22.84
CA ASP A 184 3.93 36.44 -23.40
C ASP A 184 3.45 37.06 -24.73
N THR A 185 3.28 38.38 -24.76
CA THR A 185 2.97 39.08 -26.00
C THR A 185 4.26 39.21 -26.80
N ALA A 186 4.40 38.42 -27.86
CA ALA A 186 5.49 38.56 -28.81
C ALA A 186 5.60 40.02 -29.27
N GLU A 187 6.74 40.65 -29.01
CA GLU A 187 7.07 41.95 -29.57
C GLU A 187 6.99 41.85 -31.10
N ARG A 188 6.13 42.67 -31.70
CA ARG A 188 6.00 42.76 -33.16
C ARG A 188 7.25 43.47 -33.69
N PHE A 189 7.93 42.81 -34.61
CA PHE A 189 9.01 43.35 -35.44
C PHE A 189 8.56 44.58 -36.24
#